data_AF-A0A323U0B7-F1
#
_entry.id   AF-A0A323U0B7-F1
#
_cell.length_a   1.000
_cell.length_b   1.000
_cell.length_c   1.000
_cell.angle_alpha   90.00
_cell.angle_beta   90.00
_cell.angle_gamma   90.00
#
_symmetry.space_group_name_H-M   'P 1'
#
loop_
_entity.id
_entity.type
_entity.pdbx_description
1 polymer ?
#
loop_
_entity_poly.entity_id
_entity_poly.type
_entity_poly.pdbx_seq_one_letter_code
_entity_poly.pdbx_strand_id
1 'polypeptide(L)'
;MNILEVKNLNIGFNMYDKLLNQKLYQMVFDLNVTIKKGEILAIAGSSGSGKSLMAHAILGILPKNTVVSAEIKFKNEIVDEDRLSQLRGKEITFVPQSIAYLDPLMTIEDQLMRKDINKQDFFKVMDTLGFTKADLGKYPFQLSGGMARRVLIANTILSKADLIIADEPTPGLSLDLAIEVLNHFRNMANDGKGILLISHDIDLVCNIADRMSIFYGGHILETLNTKDFLKGEKYIRHPLTKAFWKALPQNDFEETDIEDIRLQCKKLNLELPILE
;
A
#
# COMPACT_ATOMS: atom_id res chain seq x y z
N MET A 1 15.12 -13.24 -4.99
CA MET A 1 15.83 -11.93 -4.96
C MET A 1 14.86 -10.90 -4.41
N ASN A 2 15.30 -10.05 -3.48
CA ASN A 2 14.49 -8.96 -2.96
C ASN A 2 14.48 -7.81 -3.98
N ILE A 3 13.31 -7.25 -4.23
CA ILE A 3 13.16 -6.03 -5.04
C ILE A 3 13.15 -4.79 -4.17
N LEU A 4 12.53 -4.87 -2.99
CA LEU A 4 12.53 -3.83 -1.97
C LEU A 4 12.86 -4.47 -0.61
N GLU A 5 13.74 -3.83 0.13
CA GLU A 5 14.01 -4.15 1.52
C GLU A 5 14.11 -2.84 2.30
N VAL A 6 13.28 -2.70 3.33
CA VAL A 6 13.21 -1.54 4.22
C VAL A 6 13.48 -2.06 5.61
N LYS A 7 14.48 -1.50 6.27
CA LYS A 7 14.87 -1.89 7.63
C LYS A 7 14.79 -0.71 8.58
N ASN A 8 14.31 -1.02 9.78
CA ASN A 8 14.26 -0.11 10.91
C ASN A 8 13.59 1.24 10.58
N LEU A 9 12.51 1.21 9.79
CA LEU A 9 11.79 2.42 9.41
C LEU A 9 11.08 3.01 10.62
N ASN A 10 11.51 4.21 10.98
CA ASN A 10 10.97 5.03 12.04
C ASN A 10 10.52 6.36 11.44
N ILE A 11 9.27 6.77 11.74
CA ILE A 11 8.71 8.04 11.26
C ILE A 11 8.14 8.79 12.45
N GLY A 12 8.58 10.03 12.62
CA GLY A 12 8.00 10.97 13.58
C GLY A 12 7.76 12.35 12.97
N PHE A 13 6.95 13.15 13.63
CA PHE A 13 6.65 14.52 13.24
C PHE A 13 7.12 15.50 14.31
N ASN A 14 7.85 16.53 13.89
CA ASN A 14 8.14 17.67 14.75
C ASN A 14 6.88 18.57 14.78
N MET A 15 6.23 18.64 15.94
CA MET A 15 5.04 19.45 16.16
C MET A 15 5.18 20.27 17.43
N TYR A 16 4.48 21.39 17.48
CA TYR A 16 4.39 22.19 18.70
C TYR A 16 3.29 21.66 19.62
N ASP A 17 3.58 21.53 20.91
CA ASP A 17 2.56 21.29 21.92
C ASP A 17 1.76 22.58 22.22
N LYS A 18 0.76 22.48 23.12
CA LYS A 18 -0.06 23.63 23.54
C LYS A 18 0.74 24.77 24.19
N LEU A 19 1.97 24.50 24.61
CA LEU A 19 2.88 25.43 25.26
C LEU A 19 3.97 25.93 24.29
N LEU A 20 3.82 25.68 22.98
CA LEU A 20 4.79 26.03 21.93
C LEU A 20 6.17 25.36 22.08
N ASN A 21 6.25 24.23 22.80
CA ASN A 21 7.45 23.40 22.79
C ASN A 21 7.42 22.47 21.59
N GLN A 22 8.55 22.35 20.88
CA GLN A 22 8.69 21.33 19.85
C GLN A 22 8.79 19.96 20.52
N LYS A 23 7.88 19.06 20.14
CA LYS A 23 7.88 17.65 20.54
C LYS A 23 7.87 16.78 19.30
N LEU A 24 8.68 15.72 19.32
CA LEU A 24 8.65 14.67 18.31
C LEU A 24 7.51 13.71 18.65
N TYR A 25 6.54 13.59 17.75
CA TYR A 25 5.47 12.61 17.85
C TYR A 25 5.79 11.46 16.90
N GLN A 26 6.22 10.33 17.47
CA GLN A 26 6.54 9.12 16.73
C GLN A 26 5.25 8.43 16.28
N MET A 27 5.16 8.08 14.99
CA MET A 27 3.96 7.50 14.37
C MET A 27 4.21 6.11 13.79
N VAL A 28 5.44 5.80 13.38
CA VAL A 28 5.85 4.48 12.88
C VAL A 28 7.13 4.06 13.60
N PHE A 29 7.17 2.80 14.04
CA PHE A 29 8.17 2.27 14.95
C PHE A 29 8.80 1.01 14.38
N ASP A 30 10.13 1.02 14.23
CA ASP A 30 10.97 -0.13 13.85
C ASP A 30 10.37 -1.05 12.77
N LEU A 31 9.90 -0.44 11.68
CA LEU A 31 9.19 -1.18 10.65
C LEU A 31 10.19 -1.83 9.69
N ASN A 32 9.99 -3.13 9.47
CA ASN A 32 10.80 -3.94 8.58
C ASN A 32 9.91 -4.56 7.49
N VAL A 33 10.18 -4.24 6.22
CA VAL A 33 9.39 -4.71 5.06
C VAL A 33 10.32 -5.27 4.00
N THR A 34 9.97 -6.44 3.46
CA THR A 34 10.69 -7.06 2.35
C THR A 34 9.70 -7.53 1.30
N ILE A 35 10.00 -7.20 0.04
CA ILE A 35 9.23 -7.61 -1.12
C ILE A 35 10.20 -8.32 -2.05
N LYS A 36 9.82 -9.50 -2.53
CA LYS A 36 10.56 -10.28 -3.51
C LYS A 36 10.09 -9.92 -4.92
N LYS A 37 10.96 -10.23 -5.88
CA LYS A 37 10.57 -10.19 -7.29
C LYS A 37 9.37 -11.12 -7.52
N GLY A 38 8.31 -10.59 -8.10
CA GLY A 38 7.07 -11.30 -8.39
C GLY A 38 6.15 -11.57 -7.20
N GLU A 39 6.41 -10.91 -6.07
CA GLU A 39 5.60 -11.00 -4.86
C GLU A 39 4.67 -9.80 -4.75
N ILE A 40 3.43 -10.08 -4.34
CA ILE A 40 2.53 -9.10 -3.78
C ILE A 40 2.56 -9.23 -2.25
N LEU A 41 3.11 -8.21 -1.60
CA LEU A 41 2.99 -8.03 -0.16
C LEU A 41 1.86 -7.05 0.12
N ALA A 42 0.84 -7.51 0.84
CA ALA A 42 -0.21 -6.64 1.32
C ALA A 42 0.07 -6.10 2.72
N ILE A 43 -0.35 -4.87 2.99
CA ILE A 43 -0.34 -4.25 4.31
C ILE A 43 -1.78 -4.01 4.71
N ALA A 44 -2.24 -4.78 5.68
CA ALA A 44 -3.59 -4.75 6.20
C ALA A 44 -3.62 -4.11 7.58
N GLY A 45 -4.58 -3.25 7.86
CA GLY A 45 -4.73 -2.63 9.18
C GLY A 45 -5.77 -1.53 9.18
N SER A 46 -6.17 -1.08 10.38
CA SER A 46 -7.18 -0.03 10.55
C SER A 46 -6.79 1.28 9.85
N SER A 47 -7.80 2.05 9.45
CA SER A 47 -7.57 3.40 8.92
C SER A 47 -6.86 4.27 9.97
N GLY A 48 -5.99 5.17 9.53
CA GLY A 48 -5.21 6.05 10.41
C GLY A 48 -4.05 5.38 11.15
N SER A 49 -3.77 4.09 10.91
CA SER A 49 -2.68 3.41 11.64
C SER A 49 -1.27 3.83 11.23
N GLY A 50 -1.08 4.42 10.03
CA GLY A 50 0.23 4.84 9.52
C GLY A 50 0.68 4.17 8.21
N LYS A 51 -0.17 3.33 7.59
CA LYS A 51 0.14 2.63 6.33
C LYS A 51 0.54 3.58 5.19
N SER A 52 -0.21 4.66 4.97
CA SER A 52 0.10 5.67 3.95
C SER A 52 1.40 6.43 4.26
N LEU A 53 1.70 6.69 5.54
CA LEU A 53 2.97 7.29 5.95
C LEU A 53 4.16 6.38 5.61
N MET A 54 4.02 5.08 5.84
CA MET A 54 5.02 4.09 5.45
C MET A 54 5.24 4.11 3.92
N ALA A 55 4.17 4.10 3.10
CA ALA A 55 4.30 4.21 1.65
C ALA A 55 5.01 5.50 1.22
N HIS A 56 4.63 6.64 1.80
CA HIS A 56 5.25 7.93 1.50
C HIS A 56 6.72 7.98 1.94
N ALA A 57 7.09 7.31 3.04
CA ALA A 57 8.48 7.21 3.48
C ALA A 57 9.33 6.39 2.52
N ILE A 58 8.83 5.24 2.08
CA ILE A 58 9.49 4.38 1.08
C ILE A 58 9.69 5.15 -0.24
N LEU A 59 8.71 5.98 -0.60
CA LEU A 59 8.79 6.83 -1.76
C LEU A 59 9.67 8.07 -1.54
N GLY A 60 9.95 8.50 -0.31
CA GLY A 60 10.65 9.77 -0.04
C GLY A 60 9.82 11.00 -0.43
N ILE A 61 8.51 10.97 -0.19
CA ILE A 61 7.56 12.08 -0.46
C ILE A 61 6.87 12.59 0.81
N LEU A 62 7.44 12.30 1.98
CA LEU A 62 6.91 12.76 3.25
C LEU A 62 7.00 14.30 3.39
N PRO A 63 6.11 14.91 4.20
CA PRO A 63 6.19 16.33 4.54
C PRO A 63 7.53 16.74 5.16
N LYS A 64 7.90 18.01 5.00
CA LYS A 64 9.19 18.55 5.48
C LYS A 64 9.38 18.54 7.01
N ASN A 65 8.30 18.48 7.78
CA ASN A 65 8.35 18.43 9.24
C ASN A 65 8.48 17.00 9.79
N THR A 66 8.78 16.02 8.92
CA THR A 66 9.02 14.63 9.33
C THR A 66 10.48 14.39 9.71
N VAL A 67 10.68 13.48 10.64
CA VAL A 67 11.97 12.89 11.00
C VAL A 67 11.88 11.41 10.64
N VAL A 68 12.75 10.96 9.73
CA VAL A 68 12.73 9.61 9.20
C VAL A 68 14.09 8.96 9.42
N SER A 69 14.09 7.71 9.88
CA SER A 69 15.28 6.86 9.92
C SER A 69 14.93 5.52 9.33
N ALA A 70 15.68 5.07 8.31
CA ALA A 70 15.51 3.78 7.67
C ALA A 70 16.76 3.42 6.85
N GLU A 71 17.03 2.13 6.67
CA GLU A 71 17.87 1.63 5.59
C GLU A 71 16.96 1.08 4.49
N ILE A 72 16.99 1.69 3.30
CA ILE A 72 16.22 1.24 2.14
C ILE A 72 17.16 0.65 1.10
N LYS A 73 16.82 -0.53 0.61
CA LYS A 73 17.47 -1.18 -0.52
C LYS A 73 16.46 -1.42 -1.63
N PHE A 74 16.84 -1.06 -2.85
CA PHE A 74 16.09 -1.37 -4.07
C PHE A 74 16.95 -2.24 -4.97
N LYS A 75 16.42 -3.39 -5.41
CA LYS A 75 17.17 -4.41 -6.18
C LYS A 75 18.51 -4.82 -5.52
N ASN A 76 18.53 -4.88 -4.18
CA ASN A 76 19.68 -5.15 -3.30
C ASN A 76 20.75 -4.04 -3.22
N GLU A 77 20.53 -2.86 -3.78
CA GLU A 77 21.42 -1.71 -3.64
C GLU A 77 20.85 -0.72 -2.62
N ILE A 78 21.69 -0.18 -1.74
CA ILE A 78 21.27 0.88 -0.81
C ILE A 78 20.87 2.11 -1.61
N VAL A 79 19.71 2.69 -1.28
CA VAL A 79 19.21 3.91 -1.92
C VAL A 79 19.15 5.04 -0.91
N ASP A 80 19.79 6.15 -1.24
CA ASP A 80 19.63 7.42 -0.55
C ASP A 80 18.46 8.22 -1.15
N GLU A 81 18.24 9.42 -0.62
CA GLU A 81 17.13 10.29 -1.04
C GLU A 81 17.25 10.73 -2.52
N ASP A 82 18.47 11.03 -2.98
CA ASP A 82 18.74 11.42 -4.36
C ASP A 82 18.46 10.27 -5.32
N ARG A 83 18.91 9.06 -4.99
CA ARG A 83 18.64 7.86 -5.78
C ARG A 83 17.16 7.52 -5.78
N LEU A 84 16.48 7.58 -4.63
CA LEU A 84 15.02 7.41 -4.55
C LEU A 84 14.29 8.39 -5.47
N SER A 85 14.73 9.65 -5.53
CA SER A 85 14.19 10.66 -6.43
C SER A 85 14.28 10.30 -7.90
N GLN A 86 15.40 9.68 -8.30
CA GLN A 86 15.58 9.21 -9.68
C GLN A 86 14.75 7.97 -10.02
N LEU A 87 14.50 7.11 -9.03
CA LEU A 87 13.71 5.88 -9.18
C LEU A 87 12.22 6.16 -9.25
N ARG A 88 11.73 7.14 -8.49
CA ARG A 88 10.33 7.57 -8.47
C ARG A 88 9.83 7.93 -9.88
N GLY A 89 8.69 7.36 -10.26
CA GLY A 89 8.05 7.57 -11.55
C GLY A 89 8.68 6.82 -12.73
N LYS A 90 9.80 6.12 -12.52
CA LYS A 90 10.49 5.31 -13.54
C LYS A 90 10.50 3.84 -13.17
N GLU A 91 11.20 3.49 -12.09
CA GLU A 91 11.36 2.11 -11.61
C GLU A 91 10.44 1.81 -10.43
N ILE A 92 9.98 2.85 -9.72
CA ILE A 92 8.99 2.77 -8.64
C ILE A 92 7.81 3.65 -9.02
N THR A 93 6.60 3.10 -8.99
CA THR A 93 5.37 3.85 -9.25
C THR A 93 4.41 3.78 -8.07
N PHE A 94 3.58 4.82 -7.94
CA PHE A 94 2.67 4.99 -6.81
C PHE A 94 1.23 5.15 -7.31
N VAL A 95 0.32 4.34 -6.80
CA VAL A 95 -1.13 4.53 -6.94
C VAL A 95 -1.64 5.18 -5.65
N PRO A 96 -1.92 6.48 -5.65
CA PRO A 96 -2.45 7.17 -4.47
C PRO A 96 -3.94 6.87 -4.27
N GLN A 97 -4.41 6.98 -3.03
CA GLN A 97 -5.83 6.85 -2.67
C GLN A 97 -6.68 8.01 -3.24
N SER A 98 -6.10 9.22 -3.34
CA SER A 98 -6.79 10.45 -3.72
C SER A 98 -6.61 10.80 -5.20
N ILE A 99 -7.71 11.15 -5.86
CA ILE A 99 -7.72 11.65 -7.25
C ILE A 99 -7.09 13.02 -7.41
N ALA A 100 -6.80 13.73 -6.31
CA ALA A 100 -6.11 15.03 -6.33
C ALA A 100 -4.67 14.94 -6.86
N TYR A 101 -4.13 13.72 -7.02
CA TYR A 101 -2.84 13.47 -7.66
C TYR A 101 -2.88 13.54 -9.20
N LEU A 102 -4.06 13.61 -9.81
CA LEU A 102 -4.18 13.86 -11.24
C LEU A 102 -3.92 15.33 -11.55
N ASP A 103 -3.28 15.62 -12.68
CA ASP A 103 -3.05 17.00 -13.11
C ASP A 103 -4.36 17.61 -13.63
N PRO A 104 -4.96 18.61 -12.96
CA PRO A 104 -6.24 19.17 -13.38
C PRO A 104 -6.13 19.97 -14.69
N LEU A 105 -4.91 20.30 -15.15
CA LEU A 105 -4.65 21.14 -16.33
C LEU A 105 -4.31 20.34 -17.59
N MET A 106 -4.25 19.01 -17.50
CA MET A 106 -3.98 18.13 -18.65
C MET A 106 -5.20 17.26 -18.97
N THR A 107 -5.39 16.87 -20.22
CA THR A 107 -6.42 15.87 -20.57
C THR A 107 -5.96 14.47 -20.15
N ILE A 108 -6.88 13.52 -19.96
CA ILE A 108 -6.53 12.15 -19.56
C ILE A 108 -5.52 11.50 -20.50
N GLU A 109 -5.69 11.67 -21.82
CA GLU A 109 -4.73 11.17 -22.80
C GLU A 109 -3.35 11.80 -22.60
N ASP A 110 -3.26 13.12 -22.45
CA ASP A 110 -1.99 13.82 -22.34
C ASP A 110 -1.18 13.43 -21.09
N GLN A 111 -1.85 13.16 -19.95
CA GLN A 111 -1.15 12.77 -18.71
C GLN A 111 -0.66 11.31 -18.75
N LEU A 112 -1.38 10.44 -19.45
CA LEU A 112 -1.08 9.01 -19.48
C LEU A 112 -0.18 8.61 -20.65
N MET A 113 -0.34 9.24 -21.82
CA MET A 113 0.35 8.89 -23.06
C MET A 113 1.77 9.47 -23.06
N ARG A 114 2.72 8.68 -22.54
CA ARG A 114 4.15 9.01 -22.52
C ARG A 114 4.86 8.46 -23.75
N LYS A 115 6.03 9.03 -24.08
CA LYS A 115 6.82 8.67 -25.27
C LYS A 115 7.18 7.19 -25.36
N ASP A 116 7.27 6.51 -24.23
CA ASP A 116 7.69 5.12 -24.13
C ASP A 116 6.52 4.12 -24.11
N ILE A 117 5.27 4.60 -24.17
CA ILE A 117 4.06 3.79 -24.20
C ILE A 117 3.62 3.57 -25.65
N ASN A 118 3.38 2.31 -26.01
CA ASN A 118 2.82 1.96 -27.33
C ASN A 118 1.34 2.38 -27.39
N LYS A 119 0.95 3.06 -28.47
CA LYS A 119 -0.42 3.57 -28.65
C LYS A 119 -1.48 2.47 -28.65
N GLN A 120 -1.17 1.28 -29.15
CA GLN A 120 -2.08 0.12 -29.11
C GLN A 120 -2.27 -0.39 -27.69
N ASP A 121 -1.18 -0.53 -26.92
CA ASP A 121 -1.24 -0.95 -25.52
C ASP A 121 -2.00 0.07 -24.67
N PHE A 122 -1.78 1.37 -24.93
CA PHE A 122 -2.54 2.45 -24.31
C PHE A 122 -4.04 2.28 -24.48
N PHE A 123 -4.53 2.20 -25.72
CA PHE A 123 -5.98 2.06 -25.96
C PHE A 123 -6.54 0.75 -25.42
N LYS A 124 -5.76 -0.34 -25.43
CA LYS A 124 -6.18 -1.61 -24.84
C LYS A 124 -6.41 -1.48 -23.33
N VAL A 125 -5.50 -0.83 -22.61
CA VAL A 125 -5.66 -0.58 -21.16
C VAL A 125 -6.85 0.34 -20.89
N MET A 126 -7.00 1.41 -21.68
CA MET A 126 -8.12 2.34 -21.50
C MET A 126 -9.47 1.69 -21.79
N ASP A 127 -9.57 0.84 -22.81
CA ASP A 127 -10.78 0.08 -23.14
C ASP A 127 -11.13 -0.93 -22.04
N THR A 128 -10.13 -1.65 -21.51
CA THR A 128 -10.28 -2.57 -20.37
C THR A 128 -10.85 -1.84 -19.15
N LEU A 129 -10.40 -0.61 -18.91
CA LEU A 129 -10.90 0.25 -17.82
C LEU A 129 -12.20 1.00 -18.18
N GLY A 130 -12.85 0.66 -19.30
CA GLY A 130 -14.13 1.20 -19.70
C GLY A 130 -14.12 2.67 -20.08
N PHE A 131 -13.01 3.17 -20.65
CA PHE A 131 -12.93 4.52 -21.21
C PHE A 131 -13.23 4.52 -22.71
N THR A 132 -14.11 5.43 -23.13
CA THR A 132 -14.32 5.72 -24.55
C THR A 132 -13.28 6.72 -25.05
N LYS A 133 -13.09 6.82 -26.38
CA LYS A 133 -12.22 7.86 -26.97
C LYS A 133 -12.62 9.28 -26.54
N ALA A 134 -13.92 9.54 -26.35
CA ALA A 134 -14.41 10.83 -25.92
C ALA A 134 -14.02 11.15 -24.47
N ASP A 135 -13.86 10.13 -23.61
CA ASP A 135 -13.42 10.33 -22.23
C ASP A 135 -11.94 10.70 -22.13
N LEU A 136 -11.12 10.24 -23.07
CA LEU A 136 -9.67 10.50 -23.08
C LEU A 136 -9.33 11.98 -23.30
N GLY A 137 -10.17 12.70 -24.03
CA GLY A 137 -10.03 14.15 -24.23
C GLY A 137 -10.56 15.01 -23.08
N LYS A 138 -11.08 14.40 -22.00
CA LYS A 138 -11.59 15.14 -20.83
C LYS A 138 -10.46 15.48 -19.86
N TYR A 139 -10.69 16.48 -19.02
CA TYR A 139 -9.87 16.79 -17.85
C TYR A 139 -10.36 16.02 -16.61
N PRO A 140 -9.52 15.79 -15.58
CA PRO A 140 -9.91 15.05 -14.38
C PRO A 140 -11.19 15.56 -13.69
N PHE A 141 -11.39 16.89 -13.64
CA PHE A 141 -12.57 17.50 -13.02
C PHE A 141 -13.88 17.27 -13.80
N GLN A 142 -13.81 16.75 -15.03
CA GLN A 142 -14.97 16.39 -15.85
C GLN A 142 -15.35 14.90 -15.71
N LEU A 143 -14.59 14.12 -14.94
CA LEU A 143 -14.83 12.70 -14.72
C LEU A 143 -15.63 12.47 -13.44
N SER A 144 -16.36 11.35 -13.38
CA SER A 144 -16.85 10.83 -12.09
C SER A 144 -15.67 10.40 -11.21
N GLY A 145 -15.85 10.34 -9.90
CA GLY A 145 -14.79 9.90 -8.98
C GLY A 145 -14.27 8.48 -9.28
N GLY A 146 -15.16 7.57 -9.70
CA GLY A 146 -14.77 6.22 -10.14
C GLY A 146 -13.93 6.23 -11.42
N MET A 147 -14.30 7.05 -12.41
CA MET A 147 -13.50 7.24 -13.62
C MET A 147 -12.13 7.84 -13.29
N ALA A 148 -12.07 8.90 -12.49
CA ALA A 148 -10.81 9.51 -12.08
C ALA A 148 -9.89 8.50 -11.34
N ARG A 149 -10.45 7.63 -10.49
CA ARG A 149 -9.68 6.54 -9.88
C ARG A 149 -9.16 5.53 -10.90
N ARG A 150 -9.96 5.17 -11.90
CA ARG A 150 -9.50 4.31 -13.01
C ARG A 150 -8.35 4.93 -13.80
N VAL A 151 -8.28 6.26 -13.94
CA VAL A 151 -7.13 6.95 -14.54
C VAL A 151 -5.85 6.72 -13.72
N LEU A 152 -5.91 6.83 -12.40
CA LEU A 152 -4.76 6.55 -11.52
C LEU A 152 -4.25 5.11 -11.68
N ILE A 153 -5.18 4.16 -11.79
CA ILE A 153 -4.86 2.75 -12.03
C ILE A 153 -4.24 2.56 -13.42
N ALA A 154 -4.81 3.17 -14.45
CA ALA A 154 -4.29 3.13 -15.82
C ALA A 154 -2.83 3.57 -15.89
N ASN A 155 -2.48 4.67 -15.21
CA ASN A 155 -1.09 5.17 -15.15
C ASN A 155 -0.10 4.10 -14.66
N THR A 156 -0.53 3.28 -13.70
CA THR A 156 0.29 2.22 -13.12
C THR A 156 0.35 0.98 -14.01
N ILE A 157 -0.77 0.57 -14.61
CA ILE A 157 -0.79 -0.55 -15.57
C ILE A 157 0.12 -0.23 -16.77
N LEU A 158 0.10 1.02 -17.23
CA LEU A 158 0.95 1.51 -18.31
C LEU A 158 2.41 1.73 -17.89
N SER A 159 2.72 1.62 -16.60
CA SER A 159 4.07 1.83 -16.08
C SER A 159 4.98 0.63 -16.32
N LYS A 160 6.23 0.93 -16.68
CA LYS A 160 7.33 -0.04 -16.76
C LYS A 160 8.07 -0.22 -15.44
N ALA A 161 7.56 0.37 -14.35
CA ALA A 161 8.14 0.23 -13.02
C ALA A 161 8.25 -1.23 -12.61
N ASP A 162 9.35 -1.57 -11.93
CA ASP A 162 9.56 -2.89 -11.36
C ASP A 162 8.89 -3.02 -9.99
N LEU A 163 8.68 -1.91 -9.27
CA LEU A 163 7.96 -1.85 -8.00
C LEU A 163 6.73 -0.94 -8.10
N ILE A 164 5.58 -1.47 -7.65
CA ILE A 164 4.33 -0.73 -7.51
C ILE A 164 4.01 -0.61 -6.03
N ILE A 165 3.73 0.61 -5.58
CA ILE A 165 3.15 0.87 -4.26
C ILE A 165 1.73 1.36 -4.51
N ALA A 166 0.73 0.62 -4.04
CA ALA A 166 -0.67 0.98 -4.22
C ALA A 166 -1.33 1.22 -2.86
N ASP A 167 -1.79 2.45 -2.63
CA ASP A 167 -2.45 2.86 -1.39
C ASP A 167 -3.96 2.96 -1.58
N GLU A 168 -4.67 1.95 -1.09
CA GLU A 168 -6.11 1.77 -1.24
C GLU A 168 -6.59 2.06 -2.68
N PRO A 169 -6.21 1.22 -3.66
CA PRO A 169 -6.49 1.50 -5.08
C PRO A 169 -7.95 1.22 -5.49
N THR A 170 -8.70 0.45 -4.70
CA THR A 170 -10.05 -0.02 -5.04
C THR A 170 -11.26 0.74 -4.47
N PRO A 171 -11.19 1.65 -3.46
CA PRO A 171 -12.36 2.19 -2.74
C PRO A 171 -13.66 2.39 -3.53
N GLY A 172 -14.06 3.53 -4.04
CA GLY A 172 -15.36 3.70 -4.74
C GLY A 172 -15.51 3.00 -6.13
N LEU A 173 -14.99 1.79 -6.32
CA LEU A 173 -15.19 0.96 -7.51
C LEU A 173 -16.27 -0.11 -7.26
N SER A 174 -16.91 -0.62 -8.32
CA SER A 174 -17.75 -1.83 -8.21
C SER A 174 -16.88 -3.06 -7.90
N LEU A 175 -17.47 -4.09 -7.30
CA LEU A 175 -16.75 -5.31 -6.92
C LEU A 175 -16.05 -5.96 -8.12
N ASP A 176 -16.75 -6.11 -9.25
CA ASP A 176 -16.17 -6.73 -10.46
C ASP A 176 -14.94 -5.99 -10.97
N LEU A 177 -15.00 -4.66 -10.97
CA LEU A 177 -13.89 -3.82 -11.41
C LEU A 177 -12.74 -3.83 -10.39
N ALA A 178 -13.03 -3.85 -9.09
CA ALA A 178 -12.01 -3.99 -8.07
C ALA A 178 -11.23 -5.31 -8.25
N ILE A 179 -11.93 -6.42 -8.50
CA ILE A 179 -11.32 -7.73 -8.79
C ILE A 179 -10.46 -7.66 -10.04
N GLU A 180 -10.96 -7.05 -11.12
CA GLU A 180 -10.20 -6.89 -12.37
C GLU A 180 -8.90 -6.09 -12.16
N VAL A 181 -8.97 -4.97 -11.43
CA VAL A 181 -7.80 -4.15 -11.08
C VAL A 181 -6.78 -4.94 -10.27
N LEU A 182 -7.23 -5.70 -9.27
CA LEU A 182 -6.34 -6.54 -8.46
C LEU A 182 -5.72 -7.68 -9.28
N ASN A 183 -6.45 -8.23 -10.25
CA ASN A 183 -5.92 -9.21 -11.20
C ASN A 183 -4.84 -8.61 -12.11
N HIS A 184 -4.95 -7.34 -12.50
CA HIS A 184 -3.85 -6.65 -13.19
C HIS A 184 -2.59 -6.59 -12.33
N PHE A 185 -2.70 -6.26 -11.04
CA PHE A 185 -1.57 -6.35 -10.12
C PHE A 185 -1.02 -7.77 -10.01
N ARG A 186 -1.88 -8.78 -9.89
CA ARG A 186 -1.45 -10.19 -9.87
C ARG A 186 -0.67 -10.58 -11.12
N ASN A 187 -1.12 -10.17 -12.29
CA ASN A 187 -0.42 -10.42 -13.55
C ASN A 187 0.93 -9.69 -13.62
N MET A 188 0.96 -8.42 -13.21
CA MET A 188 2.22 -7.65 -13.10
C MET A 188 3.22 -8.32 -12.17
N ALA A 189 2.76 -8.86 -11.04
CA ALA A 189 3.60 -9.65 -10.15
C ALA A 189 4.06 -10.97 -10.79
N ASN A 190 3.19 -11.67 -11.51
CA ASN A 190 3.59 -12.88 -12.24
C ASN A 190 4.66 -12.60 -13.32
N ASP A 191 4.65 -11.40 -13.92
CA ASP A 191 5.68 -10.92 -14.85
C ASP A 191 6.98 -10.51 -14.14
N GLY A 192 7.03 -10.62 -12.81
CA GLY A 192 8.21 -10.39 -12.00
C GLY A 192 8.29 -9.00 -11.36
N LYS A 193 7.23 -8.20 -11.36
CA LYS A 193 7.20 -6.93 -10.60
C LYS A 193 6.96 -7.19 -9.11
N GLY A 194 7.46 -6.32 -8.24
CA GLY A 194 7.10 -6.31 -6.83
C GLY A 194 5.92 -5.40 -6.58
N ILE A 195 5.01 -5.80 -5.69
CA ILE A 195 3.84 -4.97 -5.35
C ILE A 195 3.70 -4.86 -3.85
N LEU A 196 3.63 -3.63 -3.36
CA LEU A 196 3.20 -3.28 -2.02
C LEU A 196 1.76 -2.79 -2.10
N LEU A 197 0.81 -3.59 -1.61
CA LEU A 197 -0.61 -3.25 -1.65
C LEU A 197 -1.11 -2.88 -0.25
N ILE A 198 -1.44 -1.62 -0.02
CA ILE A 198 -2.10 -1.19 1.20
C ILE A 198 -3.61 -1.25 0.98
N SER A 199 -4.32 -1.95 1.86
CA SER A 199 -5.77 -2.05 1.82
C SER A 199 -6.31 -2.37 3.20
N HIS A 200 -7.58 -2.01 3.44
CA HIS A 200 -8.35 -2.48 4.60
C HIS A 200 -9.32 -3.62 4.22
N ASP A 201 -9.49 -3.92 2.93
CA ASP A 201 -10.29 -5.04 2.45
C ASP A 201 -9.44 -6.32 2.44
N ILE A 202 -9.61 -7.13 3.47
CA ILE A 202 -8.83 -8.36 3.69
C ILE A 202 -9.21 -9.45 2.70
N ASP A 203 -10.48 -9.56 2.34
CA ASP A 203 -10.97 -10.63 1.49
C ASP A 203 -10.41 -10.47 0.07
N LEU A 204 -10.46 -9.25 -0.46
CA LEU A 204 -9.87 -8.94 -1.77
C LEU A 204 -8.35 -9.13 -1.76
N VAL A 205 -7.67 -8.67 -0.71
CA VAL A 205 -6.23 -8.83 -0.56
C VAL A 205 -5.82 -10.30 -0.50
N CYS A 206 -6.50 -11.10 0.30
CA CYS A 206 -6.14 -12.51 0.52
C CYS A 206 -6.25 -13.35 -0.75
N ASN A 207 -7.07 -12.92 -1.72
CA ASN A 207 -7.23 -13.60 -3.00
C ASN A 207 -6.05 -13.40 -3.97
N ILE A 208 -5.30 -12.30 -3.85
CA ILE A 208 -4.25 -11.94 -4.83
C ILE A 208 -2.85 -11.81 -4.23
N ALA A 209 -2.74 -11.48 -2.94
CA ALA A 209 -1.46 -11.28 -2.28
C ALA A 209 -0.82 -12.61 -1.87
N ASP A 210 0.51 -12.68 -1.94
CA ASP A 210 1.28 -13.85 -1.50
C ASP A 210 1.43 -13.84 0.02
N ARG A 211 1.75 -12.67 0.56
CA ARG A 211 1.95 -12.41 1.99
C ARG A 211 1.19 -11.16 2.42
N MET A 212 0.87 -11.12 3.70
CA MET A 212 0.20 -9.99 4.33
C MET A 212 0.93 -9.62 5.62
N SER A 213 1.18 -8.33 5.82
CA SER A 213 1.63 -7.75 7.08
C SER A 213 0.45 -7.09 7.78
N ILE A 214 0.24 -7.43 9.04
CA ILE A 214 -0.80 -6.84 9.87
C ILE A 214 -0.20 -5.62 10.58
N PHE A 215 -0.75 -4.45 10.27
CA PHE A 215 -0.28 -3.15 10.71
C PHE A 215 -1.21 -2.60 11.79
N TYR A 216 -0.64 -2.27 12.95
CA TYR A 216 -1.38 -1.72 14.08
C TYR A 216 -0.53 -0.74 14.88
N GLY A 217 -1.07 0.45 15.18
CA GLY A 217 -0.43 1.44 16.06
C GLY A 217 0.98 1.87 15.64
N GLY A 218 1.28 1.90 14.34
CA GLY A 218 2.63 2.24 13.86
C GLY A 218 3.60 1.04 13.76
N HIS A 219 3.16 -0.18 14.07
CA HIS A 219 3.97 -1.39 14.04
C HIS A 219 3.42 -2.42 13.04
N ILE A 220 4.31 -3.28 12.53
CA ILE A 220 3.92 -4.56 11.92
C ILE A 220 3.90 -5.62 13.02
N LEU A 221 2.70 -6.11 13.37
CA LEU A 221 2.52 -7.14 14.40
C LEU A 221 3.05 -8.50 13.93
N GLU A 222 2.75 -8.84 12.68
CA GLU A 222 3.09 -10.12 12.08
C GLU A 222 3.07 -9.99 10.57
N THR A 223 3.92 -10.77 9.90
CA THR A 223 3.82 -11.00 8.45
C THR A 223 3.70 -12.49 8.18
N LEU A 224 2.67 -12.89 7.46
CA LEU A 224 2.33 -14.29 7.19
C LEU A 224 1.87 -14.50 5.75
N ASN A 225 1.86 -15.76 5.29
CA ASN A 225 1.26 -16.08 3.99
C ASN A 225 -0.25 -15.89 4.07
N THR A 226 -0.85 -15.29 3.04
CA THR A 226 -2.32 -15.12 2.95
C THR A 226 -3.03 -16.46 3.00
N LYS A 227 -2.47 -17.49 2.37
CA LYS A 227 -2.99 -18.87 2.43
C LYS A 227 -3.04 -19.43 3.85
N ASP A 228 -2.10 -19.05 4.70
CA ASP A 228 -2.07 -19.53 6.09
C ASP A 228 -3.08 -18.77 6.94
N PHE A 229 -3.22 -17.44 6.73
CA PHE A 229 -4.29 -16.64 7.32
C PHE A 229 -5.69 -17.20 6.98
N LEU A 230 -5.92 -17.58 5.72
CA LEU A 230 -7.20 -18.15 5.27
C LEU A 230 -7.50 -19.54 5.84
N LYS A 231 -6.48 -20.36 6.16
CA LYS A 231 -6.69 -21.69 6.77
C LYS A 231 -7.09 -21.62 8.24
N GLY A 232 -6.96 -20.45 8.87
CA GLY A 232 -7.50 -20.15 10.19
C GLY A 232 -6.48 -19.85 11.28
N GLU A 233 -7.01 -19.47 12.45
CA GLU A 233 -6.25 -18.92 13.58
C GLU A 233 -5.05 -19.76 14.06
N LYS A 234 -5.04 -21.07 13.82
CA LYS A 234 -3.95 -21.97 14.20
C LYS A 234 -2.62 -21.66 13.49
N TYR A 235 -2.68 -20.97 12.34
CA TYR A 235 -1.49 -20.54 11.59
C TYR A 235 -1.07 -19.10 11.88
N ILE A 236 -1.82 -18.41 12.74
CA ILE A 236 -1.55 -17.03 13.13
C ILE A 236 -0.80 -17.08 14.45
N ARG A 237 0.32 -16.37 14.58
CA ARG A 237 1.09 -16.36 15.83
C ARG A 237 0.63 -15.25 16.76
N HIS A 238 0.43 -14.05 16.24
CA HIS A 238 0.22 -12.87 17.08
C HIS A 238 -1.21 -12.84 17.65
N PRO A 239 -1.40 -12.75 18.99
CA PRO A 239 -2.73 -12.76 19.61
C PRO A 239 -3.68 -11.69 19.08
N LEU A 240 -3.21 -10.46 18.86
CA LEU A 240 -4.04 -9.41 18.26
C LEU A 240 -4.39 -9.70 16.79
N THR A 241 -3.52 -10.40 16.04
CA THR A 241 -3.85 -10.84 14.68
C THR A 241 -4.90 -11.95 14.70
N LYS A 242 -4.88 -12.84 15.70
CA LYS A 242 -5.95 -13.84 15.89
C LYS A 242 -7.27 -13.18 16.23
N ALA A 243 -7.27 -12.22 17.14
CA ALA A 243 -8.45 -11.42 17.46
C ALA A 243 -8.99 -10.70 16.22
N PHE A 244 -8.11 -10.12 15.41
CA PHE A 244 -8.50 -9.52 14.12
C PHE A 244 -9.13 -10.55 13.17
N TRP A 245 -8.54 -11.73 13.04
CA TRP A 245 -9.09 -12.82 12.22
C TRP A 245 -10.48 -13.24 12.70
N LYS A 246 -10.65 -13.47 14.01
CA LYS A 246 -11.92 -13.82 14.65
C LYS A 246 -13.02 -12.76 14.46
N ALA A 247 -12.63 -11.49 14.43
CA ALA A 247 -13.55 -10.38 14.21
C ALA A 247 -14.01 -10.23 12.74
N LEU A 248 -13.50 -11.03 11.80
CA LEU A 248 -13.95 -10.97 10.41
C LEU A 248 -15.38 -11.54 10.24
N PRO A 249 -16.16 -11.03 9.27
CA PRO A 249 -17.55 -11.46 9.08
C PRO A 249 -17.76 -12.95 8.88
N GLN A 250 -16.82 -13.62 8.23
CA GLN A 250 -16.81 -15.05 7.96
C GLN A 250 -16.47 -15.91 9.19
N ASN A 251 -16.04 -15.30 10.29
CA ASN A 251 -15.56 -15.97 11.50
C ASN A 251 -16.44 -15.61 12.72
N ASP A 252 -17.73 -15.40 12.49
CA ASP A 252 -18.76 -15.17 13.52
C ASP A 252 -18.61 -13.89 14.37
N PHE A 253 -17.73 -12.97 13.97
CA PHE A 253 -17.48 -11.71 14.70
C PHE A 253 -17.18 -11.94 16.19
N GLU A 254 -16.35 -12.93 16.52
CA GLU A 254 -16.04 -13.24 17.92
C GLU A 254 -15.20 -12.12 18.54
N GLU A 255 -15.78 -11.41 19.51
CA GLU A 255 -15.09 -10.39 20.29
C GLU A 255 -14.04 -11.04 21.19
N THR A 256 -12.85 -10.42 21.26
CA THR A 256 -11.75 -10.89 22.11
C THR A 256 -11.37 -9.78 23.09
N ASP A 257 -11.29 -10.11 24.38
CA ASP A 257 -10.87 -9.17 25.41
C ASP A 257 -9.41 -8.75 25.22
N ILE A 258 -9.16 -7.44 25.27
CA ILE A 258 -7.82 -6.86 25.15
C ILE A 258 -6.89 -7.30 26.29
N GLU A 259 -7.41 -7.58 27.49
CA GLU A 259 -6.61 -8.09 28.61
C GLU A 259 -6.15 -9.53 28.36
N ASP A 260 -6.99 -10.36 27.74
CA ASP A 260 -6.59 -11.69 27.32
C ASP A 260 -5.52 -11.64 26.23
N ILE A 261 -5.67 -10.73 25.26
CA ILE A 261 -4.65 -10.48 24.22
C ILE A 261 -3.33 -10.06 24.88
N ARG A 262 -3.35 -9.13 25.84
CA ARG A 262 -2.17 -8.69 26.60
C ARG A 262 -1.49 -9.84 27.32
N LEU A 263 -2.27 -10.69 28.00
CA LEU A 263 -1.74 -11.84 28.73
C LEU A 263 -1.10 -12.86 27.78
N GLN A 264 -1.72 -13.12 26.63
CA GLN A 264 -1.18 -14.01 25.60
C GLN A 264 0.10 -13.45 24.96
N CYS A 265 0.15 -12.15 24.64
CA CYS A 265 1.35 -11.51 24.12
C CYS A 265 2.53 -11.66 25.09
N LYS A 266 2.30 -11.41 26.40
CA LYS A 266 3.31 -11.62 27.45
C LYS A 266 3.82 -13.07 27.49
N LYS A 267 2.93 -14.06 27.41
CA LYS A 267 3.29 -15.49 27.39
C LYS A 267 4.15 -15.87 26.18
N LEU A 268 3.93 -15.23 25.04
CA LEU A 268 4.62 -15.50 23.78
C LEU A 268 5.85 -14.63 23.55
N ASN A 269 6.18 -13.74 24.50
CA ASN A 269 7.21 -12.72 24.37
C ASN A 269 7.04 -11.87 23.08
N LEU A 270 5.80 -11.45 22.84
CA LEU A 270 5.43 -10.56 21.74
C LEU A 270 5.04 -9.19 22.29
N GLU A 271 5.39 -8.13 21.57
CA GLU A 271 4.96 -6.78 21.91
C GLU A 271 3.50 -6.56 21.53
N LEU A 272 2.77 -5.84 22.38
CA LEU A 272 1.47 -5.29 22.03
C LEU A 272 1.60 -3.77 22.02
N PRO A 273 1.50 -3.12 20.86
CA PRO A 273 1.57 -1.65 20.79
C PRO A 273 0.51 -1.01 21.67
N ILE A 274 0.92 -0.02 22.46
CA ILE A 274 0.02 0.79 23.27
C ILE A 274 -0.44 1.95 22.38
N LEU A 275 -1.74 2.07 22.14
CA LEU A 275 -2.31 3.28 21.57
C LEU A 275 -2.42 4.30 22.72
N GLU A 276 -1.54 5.30 22.72
CA GLU A 276 -1.68 6.50 23.58
C GLU A 276 -2.72 7.48 23.03
#